data_AF-W1X3K0-F1
#
_entry.id   AF-W1X3K0-F1
#
_cell.length_a   1.000
_cell.length_b   1.000
_cell.length_c   1.000
_cell.angle_alpha   90.00
_cell.angle_beta   90.00
_cell.angle_gamma   90.00
#
_symmetry.space_group_name_H-M   'P 1'
#
loop_
_entity.id
_entity.type
_entity.pdbx_description
1 polymer ?
#
loop_
_entity_poly.entity_id
_entity_poly.type
_entity_poly.pdbx_seq_one_letter_code
_entity_poly.pdbx_strand_id
1 'polypeptide(L)'
;FPPRTSEMEQTLWNSIDRLSNLKPKFVSVTYGANSGERDRTHSIIKGIKDRTGLEAAPHLTCIDATPDELRTIARDYWNNGIRHIVALR
;
A
#
# COMPACT_ATOMS: atom_id res chain seq x y z
N PHE A 1 2.84 4.15 6.43
CA PHE A 1 2.30 2.93 7.07
C PHE A 1 0.80 3.10 7.26
N PRO A 2 0.01 2.02 7.34
CA PRO A 2 -1.43 2.10 7.54
C PRO A 2 -1.78 2.83 8.84
N PRO A 3 -2.56 3.93 8.79
CA PRO A 3 -2.95 4.68 9.97
C PRO A 3 -3.94 3.86 10.79
N ARG A 4 -3.84 3.97 12.13
CA ARG A 4 -4.74 3.26 13.06
C ARG A 4 -5.93 4.11 13.49
N THR A 5 -5.80 5.43 13.44
CA THR A 5 -6.84 6.40 13.82
C THR A 5 -7.10 7.40 12.68
N SER A 6 -8.23 8.12 12.77
CA SER A 6 -8.63 9.13 11.79
C SER A 6 -7.64 10.31 11.73
N GLU A 7 -7.06 10.70 12.86
CA GLU A 7 -6.07 11.79 12.94
C GLU A 7 -4.77 11.40 12.22
N MET A 8 -4.36 10.14 12.37
CA MET A 8 -3.20 9.59 11.66
C MET A 8 -3.47 9.50 10.16
N GLU A 9 -4.70 9.17 9.75
CA GLU A 9 -5.10 9.14 8.36
C GLU A 9 -5.03 10.52 7.72
N GLN A 10 -5.54 11.55 8.40
CA GLN A 10 -5.43 12.92 7.92
C GLN A 10 -3.96 13.37 7.79
N THR A 11 -3.13 13.00 8.77
CA THR A 11 -1.69 13.27 8.73
C THR A 11 -0.99 12.56 7.56
N LEU A 12 -1.38 11.31 7.28
CA LEU A 12 -0.87 10.54 6.14
C LEU A 12 -1.18 11.25 4.82
N TRP A 13 -2.44 11.64 4.61
CA TRP A 13 -2.86 12.31 3.37
C TRP A 13 -2.20 13.67 3.18
N ASN A 14 -2.09 14.47 4.24
CA ASN A 14 -1.38 15.75 4.21
C ASN A 14 0.10 15.56 3.83
N SER A 15 0.73 14.49 4.34
CA SER A 15 2.12 14.17 4.03
C SER A 15 2.29 13.73 2.58
N ILE A 16 1.38 12.89 2.07
CA ILE A 16 1.38 12.44 0.66
C ILE A 16 1.25 13.65 -0.28
N ASP A 17 0.29 14.54 -0.03
CA ASP A 17 0.10 15.74 -0.86
C ASP A 17 1.36 16.60 -0.87
N ARG A 18 1.94 16.87 0.31
CA ARG A 18 3.15 17.69 0.42
C ARG A 18 4.33 17.06 -0.31
N LEU A 19 4.57 15.76 -0.12
CA LEU A 19 5.73 15.05 -0.68
C LEU A 19 5.57 14.72 -2.16
N SER A 20 4.34 14.64 -2.68
CA SER A 20 4.09 14.36 -4.09
C SER A 20 4.71 15.40 -5.04
N ASN A 21 4.80 16.65 -4.58
CA ASN A 21 5.45 17.74 -5.32
C ASN A 21 6.95 17.50 -5.58
N LEU A 22 7.60 16.64 -4.79
CA LEU A 22 9.00 16.26 -4.99
C LEU A 22 9.19 15.23 -6.10
N LYS A 23 8.10 14.75 -6.72
CA LYS A 23 8.09 13.76 -7.81
C LYS A 23 8.93 12.52 -7.46
N PRO A 24 8.64 11.84 -6.34
CA PRO A 24 9.36 10.63 -5.99
C PRO A 24 9.19 9.58 -7.09
N LYS A 25 10.22 8.75 -7.30
CA LYS A 25 10.17 7.66 -8.28
C LYS A 25 9.04 6.68 -8.00
N PHE A 26 8.88 6.34 -6.72
CA PHE A 26 7.75 5.59 -6.20
C PHE A 26 7.61 5.88 -4.70
N VAL A 27 6.46 5.55 -4.13
CA VAL A 27 6.25 5.51 -2.68
C VAL A 27 5.88 4.10 -2.27
N SER A 28 6.20 3.70 -1.03
CA SER A 28 5.80 2.39 -0.52
C SER A 28 4.93 2.48 0.71
N VAL A 29 4.06 1.49 0.88
CA VAL A 29 3.19 1.35 2.04
C VAL A 29 3.50 0.04 2.73
N THR A 30 3.81 0.12 4.02
CA THR A 30 4.13 -1.04 4.85
C THR A 30 2.93 -1.96 4.99
N TYR A 31 3.21 -3.26 5.11
CA TYR A 31 2.22 -4.31 5.28
C TYR A 31 2.21 -4.77 6.73
N GLY A 32 1.02 -4.80 7.33
CA GLY A 32 0.82 -5.37 8.65
C GLY A 32 0.48 -6.86 8.56
N ALA A 33 0.99 -7.66 9.51
CA ALA A 33 0.75 -9.11 9.52
C ALA A 33 -0.73 -9.47 9.73
N ASN A 34 -1.48 -8.61 10.43
CA ASN A 34 -2.88 -8.81 10.77
C ASN A 34 -3.81 -8.51 9.57
N SER A 35 -4.86 -9.33 9.38
CA SER A 35 -5.81 -9.22 8.27
C SER A 35 -6.38 -7.82 8.07
N GLY A 36 -6.77 -7.13 9.15
CA GLY A 36 -7.29 -5.76 9.07
C GLY A 36 -6.28 -4.69 8.63
N GLU A 37 -4.98 -4.95 8.75
CA GLU A 37 -3.93 -4.06 8.24
C GLU A 37 -3.66 -4.31 6.74
N ARG A 38 -4.00 -5.50 6.22
CA ARG A 38 -3.91 -5.85 4.78
C ARG A 38 -4.86 -5.00 3.94
N ASP A 39 -6.12 -4.94 4.34
CA ASP A 39 -7.17 -4.18 3.62
C ASP A 39 -6.88 -2.68 3.60
N ARG A 40 -6.35 -2.14 4.71
CA ARG A 40 -5.92 -0.74 4.81
C ARG A 40 -4.77 -0.45 3.87
N THR A 41 -3.78 -1.35 3.80
CA THR A 41 -2.64 -1.19 2.88
C THR A 41 -3.13 -1.09 1.42
N HIS A 42 -4.05 -1.97 1.02
CA HIS A 42 -4.60 -1.95 -0.33
C HIS A 42 -5.35 -0.65 -0.63
N SER A 43 -6.20 -0.20 0.28
CA SER A 43 -6.99 1.03 0.15
C SER A 43 -6.10 2.28 0.01
N ILE A 44 -5.02 2.34 0.79
CA ILE A 44 -4.07 3.47 0.75
C ILE A 44 -3.30 3.49 -0.57
N ILE A 45 -2.81 2.34 -1.05
CA ILE A 45 -2.09 2.25 -2.32
C ILE A 45 -2.96 2.75 -3.48
N LYS A 46 -4.23 2.30 -3.51
CA LYS A 46 -5.20 2.75 -4.51
C LYS A 46 -5.44 4.26 -4.40
N GLY A 47 -5.68 4.77 -3.19
CA GLY A 47 -5.90 6.21 -2.97
C GLY A 47 -4.71 7.08 -3.35
N ILE A 48 -3.46 6.64 -3.09
CA ILE A 48 -2.25 7.35 -3.53
C ILE A 48 -2.23 7.44 -5.05
N LYS A 49 -2.44 6.32 -5.74
CA LYS A 49 -2.42 6.26 -7.21
C LYS A 49 -3.51 7.14 -7.81
N ASP A 50 -4.73 7.05 -7.29
CA ASP A 50 -5.89 7.80 -7.79
C ASP A 50 -5.75 9.32 -7.52
N ARG A 51 -5.20 9.71 -6.37
CA ARG A 51 -5.06 11.12 -5.95
C ARG A 51 -3.86 11.83 -6.56
N THR A 52 -2.74 11.13 -6.71
CA THR A 52 -1.44 11.76 -7.05
C THR A 52 -0.87 11.29 -8.39
N GLY A 53 -1.36 10.18 -8.94
CA GLY A 53 -0.76 9.53 -10.10
C GLY A 53 0.61 8.89 -9.83
N LEU A 54 1.10 8.94 -8.59
CA LEU A 54 2.39 8.35 -8.23
C LEU A 54 2.32 6.82 -8.26
N GLU A 55 3.45 6.22 -8.60
CA GLU A 55 3.63 4.78 -8.47
C GLU A 55 3.72 4.40 -6.99
N ALA A 56 2.81 3.54 -6.56
CA ALA A 56 2.68 3.10 -5.18
C ALA A 56 2.94 1.59 -5.08
N ALA A 57 3.91 1.21 -4.24
CA ALA A 57 4.35 -0.17 -4.06
C ALA A 57 3.96 -0.70 -2.66
N PRO A 58 3.01 -1.64 -2.55
CA PRO A 58 2.73 -2.30 -1.29
C PRO A 58 3.91 -3.18 -0.88
N HIS A 59 4.17 -3.23 0.43
CA HIS A 59 4.94 -4.33 0.98
C HIS A 59 4.08 -5.59 0.97
N LEU A 60 4.70 -6.76 0.86
CA LEU A 60 4.03 -8.05 0.98
C LEU A 60 4.94 -9.00 1.74
N THR A 61 4.45 -9.55 2.84
CA THR A 61 5.16 -10.52 3.69
C THR A 61 4.54 -11.91 3.56
N CYS A 62 5.33 -12.95 3.85
CA CYS A 62 4.85 -14.33 3.84
C CYS A 62 4.30 -14.81 5.20
N ILE A 63 4.29 -13.94 6.22
CA ILE A 63 3.84 -14.27 7.57
C ILE A 63 2.31 -14.40 7.60
N ASP A 64 1.83 -15.49 8.20
CA ASP A 64 0.40 -15.80 8.35
C ASP A 64 -0.39 -15.77 7.02
N ALA A 65 0.25 -16.19 5.92
CA ALA A 65 -0.38 -16.30 4.61
C ALA A 65 0.04 -17.60 3.92
N THR A 66 -0.94 -18.32 3.38
CA THR A 66 -0.72 -19.47 2.51
C THR A 66 -0.25 -19.02 1.12
N PRO A 67 0.42 -19.90 0.36
CA PRO A 67 0.80 -19.60 -1.03
C PRO A 67 -0.38 -19.17 -1.91
N ASP A 68 -1.58 -19.73 -1.71
CA ASP A 68 -2.75 -19.39 -2.51
C ASP A 68 -3.35 -18.02 -2.14
N GLU A 69 -3.31 -17.64 -0.86
CA GLU A 69 -3.64 -16.28 -0.44
C GLU A 69 -2.68 -15.26 -1.04
N LEU A 70 -1.37 -15.53 -1.02
CA LEU A 70 -0.37 -14.64 -1.63
C LEU A 70 -0.57 -14.49 -3.14
N ARG A 71 -0.90 -15.59 -3.85
CA ARG A 71 -1.23 -15.54 -5.29
C ARG A 71 -2.48 -14.72 -5.56
N THR A 72 -3.49 -14.83 -4.71
CA THR A 72 -4.73 -14.06 -4.80
C THR A 72 -4.44 -12.57 -4.63
N ILE A 73 -3.70 -12.20 -3.57
CA ILE A 73 -3.29 -10.82 -3.31
C ILE A 73 -2.47 -10.24 -4.46
N ALA A 74 -1.49 -11.00 -4.98
CA ALA A 74 -0.66 -10.58 -6.11
C ALA A 74 -1.49 -10.36 -7.38
N ARG A 75 -2.49 -11.23 -7.63
CA ARG A 75 -3.43 -11.09 -8.75
C ARG A 75 -4.32 -9.86 -8.60
N ASP A 76 -4.78 -9.57 -7.39
CA ASP A 76 -5.59 -8.37 -7.12
C ASP A 76 -4.77 -7.10 -7.33
N TYR A 77 -3.52 -7.06 -6.88
CA TYR A 77 -2.60 -5.96 -7.21
C TYR A 77 -2.43 -5.82 -8.71
N TRP A 78 -2.22 -6.92 -9.43
CA TRP A 78 -2.09 -6.91 -10.88
C TRP A 78 -3.35 -6.35 -11.57
N ASN A 79 -4.54 -6.76 -11.14
CA ASN A 79 -5.81 -6.31 -11.72
C ASN A 79 -6.11 -4.83 -11.43
N ASN A 80 -5.63 -4.31 -10.29
CA ASN A 80 -5.72 -2.88 -9.94
C ASN A 80 -4.58 -2.04 -10.54
N GLY A 81 -3.76 -2.63 -11.42
CA GLY A 81 -2.67 -1.95 -12.11
C GLY A 81 -1.52 -1.55 -11.19
N ILE A 82 -1.34 -2.24 -10.06
CA ILE A 82 -0.16 -2.15 -9.21
C ILE A 82 0.84 -3.17 -9.74
N ARG A 83 2.02 -2.69 -10.13
CA ARG A 83 3.04 -3.48 -10.83
C ARG A 83 4.35 -3.62 -10.06
N HIS A 84 4.52 -2.87 -8.97
CA HIS A 84 5.68 -2.94 -8.10
C HIS A 84 5.27 -3.42 -6.70
N ILE A 85 5.99 -4.42 -6.18
CA ILE A 85 5.77 -5.01 -4.85
C ILE A 85 7.12 -5.04 -4.13
N VAL A 86 7.13 -4.67 -2.84
CA VAL A 86 8.27 -4.85 -1.96
C VAL A 86 8.09 -6.17 -1.21
N ALA A 87 8.71 -7.24 -1.70
CA ALA A 87 8.64 -8.57 -1.08
C ALA A 87 9.60 -8.67 0.11
N LEU A 88 9.08 -9.11 1.27
CA LEU A 88 9.79 -9.19 2.54
C LEU A 88 9.57 -10.56 3.20
N ARG A 89 10.51 -10.99 4.05
CA ARG A 89 10.38 -12.20 4.86
C ARG A 89 9.69 -11.90 6.18
#